data_AF-A0A951IHQ5-F1
#
_entry.id   AF-A0A951IHQ5-F1
#
_cell.length_a   1.000
_cell.length_b   1.000
_cell.length_c   1.000
_cell.angle_alpha   90.00
_cell.angle_beta   90.00
_cell.angle_gamma   90.00
#
_symmetry.space_group_name_H-M   'P 1'
#
loop_
_entity.id
_entity.type
_entity.pdbx_description
1 polymer ?
#
loop_
_entity_poly.entity_id
_entity_poly.type
_entity_poly.pdbx_seq_one_letter_code
_entity_poly.pdbx_strand_id
1 'polypeptide(L)'
;MTLTLTPEQEAWLAAHVASGDFASTEDAIHRMIAAGMAERAELEHDDLTWAKPYVDEAIADVELGEVLTLEDHDTRIDTLMSKLEGK
;
A
#
# COMPACT_ATOMS: atom_id res chain seq x y z
N MET A 1 6.32 20.73 -24.98
CA MET A 1 7.01 20.22 -23.78
C MET A 1 8.22 19.43 -24.26
N THR A 2 9.38 19.59 -23.65
CA THR A 2 10.59 18.82 -24.01
C THR A 2 10.99 18.01 -22.80
N LEU A 3 10.77 16.70 -22.87
CA LEU A 3 11.20 15.73 -21.87
C LEU A 3 12.34 14.92 -22.48
N THR A 4 13.49 14.91 -21.81
CA THR A 4 14.61 14.06 -22.23
C THR A 4 14.48 12.72 -21.52
N LEU A 5 14.19 11.68 -22.29
CA LEU A 5 14.15 10.31 -21.80
C LEU A 5 15.54 9.69 -21.86
N THR A 6 15.82 8.74 -20.97
CA THR A 6 17.00 7.89 -21.14
C THR A 6 16.77 6.93 -22.32
N PRO A 7 17.85 6.44 -22.98
CA PRO A 7 17.70 5.47 -24.06
C PRO A 7 16.93 4.21 -23.65
N GLU A 8 17.06 3.79 -22.40
CA GLU A 8 16.32 2.66 -21.83
C GLU A 8 14.81 2.95 -21.71
N GLN A 9 14.44 4.15 -21.25
CA GLN A 9 13.04 4.58 -21.17
C GLN A 9 12.40 4.66 -22.56
N GLU A 10 13.13 5.19 -23.55
CA GLU A 10 12.66 5.23 -24.93
C GLU A 10 12.43 3.83 -25.50
N ALA A 11 13.39 2.91 -25.30
CA ALA A 11 13.27 1.53 -25.75
C ALA A 11 12.08 0.81 -25.08
N TRP A 12 11.90 1.02 -23.78
CA TRP A 12 10.80 0.43 -23.03
C TRP A 12 9.44 0.94 -23.52
N LEU A 13 9.27 2.26 -23.69
CA LEU A 13 8.03 2.85 -24.20
C LEU A 13 7.74 2.40 -25.63
N ALA A 14 8.76 2.36 -26.49
CA ALA A 14 8.60 1.89 -27.86
C ALA A 14 8.12 0.44 -27.94
N ALA A 15 8.63 -0.44 -27.07
CA ALA A 15 8.19 -1.84 -26.99
C ALA A 15 6.70 -1.95 -26.59
N HIS A 16 6.24 -1.13 -25.63
CA HIS A 16 4.85 -1.16 -25.15
C HIS A 16 3.87 -0.48 -26.12
N VAL A 17 4.34 0.48 -26.92
CA VAL A 17 3.54 0.99 -28.04
C VAL A 17 3.43 -0.07 -29.14
N ALA A 18 4.51 -0.79 -29.43
CA ALA A 18 4.52 -1.84 -30.45
C ALA A 18 3.66 -3.07 -30.07
N SER A 19 3.53 -3.39 -28.77
CA SER A 19 2.61 -4.42 -28.27
C SER A 19 1.14 -3.95 -28.28
N GLY A 20 0.88 -2.66 -28.44
CA GLY A 20 -0.45 -2.06 -28.41
C GLY A 20 -0.96 -1.72 -27.01
N ASP A 21 -0.10 -1.77 -25.98
CA ASP A 21 -0.45 -1.38 -24.61
C ASP A 21 -0.75 0.12 -24.51
N PHE A 22 -0.11 0.91 -25.37
CA PHE A 22 -0.32 2.36 -25.50
C PHE A 22 -0.54 2.79 -26.95
N ALA A 23 -1.35 3.83 -27.14
CA ALA A 23 -1.62 4.37 -28.48
C ALA A 23 -0.42 5.14 -29.07
N SER A 24 0.41 5.71 -28.20
CA SER A 24 1.65 6.40 -28.56
C SER A 24 2.55 6.56 -27.34
N THR A 25 3.82 6.92 -27.56
CA THR A 25 4.76 7.26 -26.48
C THR A 25 4.23 8.41 -25.62
N GLU A 26 3.56 9.40 -26.22
CA GLU A 26 2.97 10.52 -25.50
C GLU A 26 1.78 10.09 -24.62
N ASP A 27 0.90 9.22 -25.13
CA ASP A 27 -0.20 8.63 -24.35
C ASP A 27 0.33 7.84 -23.15
N ALA A 28 1.38 7.04 -23.35
CA ALA A 28 2.04 6.31 -22.28
C ALA A 28 2.58 7.25 -21.19
N ILE A 29 3.32 8.30 -21.56
CA ILE A 29 3.87 9.29 -20.63
C ILE A 29 2.76 9.97 -19.83
N HIS A 30 1.69 10.41 -20.49
CA HIS A 30 0.57 11.07 -19.81
C HIS A 30 -0.12 10.14 -18.80
N ARG A 31 -0.35 8.88 -19.16
CA ARG A 31 -0.95 7.90 -18.23
C ARG A 31 -0.06 7.62 -17.04
N MET A 32 1.25 7.46 -17.26
CA MET A 32 2.21 7.21 -16.17
C MET A 32 2.30 8.41 -15.21
N ILE A 33 2.31 9.65 -15.74
CA ILE A 33 2.29 10.86 -14.91
C ILE A 33 0.98 10.95 -14.12
N ALA A 34 -0.17 10.72 -14.77
CA ALA A 34 -1.47 10.75 -14.10
C ALA A 34 -1.57 9.70 -12.98
N ALA A 35 -1.08 8.49 -13.22
CA ALA A 35 -1.02 7.43 -12.20
C ALA A 35 -0.12 7.86 -11.02
N GLY A 36 1.07 8.40 -11.29
CA GLY A 36 1.96 8.88 -10.24
C GLY A 36 1.40 10.07 -9.45
N MET A 37 0.60 10.93 -10.09
CA MET A 37 -0.11 12.00 -9.39
C MET A 37 -1.20 11.45 -8.47
N ALA A 38 -1.98 10.49 -8.94
CA ALA A 38 -3.04 9.87 -8.14
C ALA A 38 -2.45 9.10 -6.95
N GLU A 39 -1.42 8.28 -7.17
CA GLU A 39 -0.72 7.54 -6.10
C GLU A 39 -0.16 8.50 -5.04
N ARG A 40 0.50 9.59 -5.46
CA ARG A 40 1.02 10.59 -4.51
C ARG A 40 -0.08 11.32 -3.76
N ALA A 41 -1.20 11.66 -4.42
CA ALA A 41 -2.33 12.27 -3.75
C ALA A 41 -2.90 11.34 -2.67
N GLU A 42 -3.01 10.04 -2.94
CA GLU A 42 -3.45 9.06 -1.95
C GLU A 42 -2.43 8.89 -0.82
N LEU A 43 -1.13 8.79 -1.11
CA LEU A 43 -0.08 8.69 -0.08
C LEU A 43 0.04 9.96 0.78
N GLU A 44 -0.19 11.14 0.20
CA GLU A 44 -0.25 12.41 0.94
C GLU A 44 -1.52 12.52 1.80
N HIS A 45 -2.59 11.81 1.42
CA HIS A 45 -3.82 11.66 2.21
C HIS A 45 -3.80 10.48 3.20
N ASP A 46 -2.82 9.58 3.11
CA ASP A 46 -2.60 8.47 4.04
C ASP A 46 -1.86 8.95 5.30
N ASP A 47 -2.39 9.98 5.95
CA ASP A 47 -1.88 10.53 7.20
C ASP A 47 -2.14 9.62 8.42
N LEU A 48 -2.74 8.44 8.17
CA LEU A 48 -3.16 7.44 9.14
C LEU A 48 -3.95 8.05 10.31
N THR A 49 -4.61 9.21 10.12
CA THR A 49 -5.35 9.87 11.21
C THR A 49 -6.50 9.03 11.74
N TRP A 50 -7.07 8.16 10.91
CA TRP A 50 -8.05 7.14 11.33
C TRP A 50 -7.49 6.18 12.38
N ALA A 51 -6.18 5.93 12.40
CA ALA A 51 -5.52 4.99 13.31
C ALA A 51 -5.24 5.60 14.69
N LYS A 52 -5.14 6.94 14.76
CA LYS A 52 -4.83 7.67 15.99
C LYS A 52 -5.65 7.22 17.22
N PRO A 53 -7.00 7.15 17.18
CA PRO A 53 -7.76 6.73 18.36
C PRO A 53 -7.39 5.33 18.85
N TYR A 54 -7.11 4.38 17.95
CA TYR A 54 -6.71 3.02 18.32
C TYR A 54 -5.29 2.95 18.88
N VAL A 55 -4.38 3.80 18.38
CA VAL A 55 -3.03 3.93 18.94
C VAL A 55 -3.08 4.54 20.34
N ASP A 56 -3.89 5.58 20.54
CA ASP A 56 -4.05 6.21 21.85
C ASP A 56 -4.66 5.22 22.87
N GLU A 57 -5.63 4.40 22.46
CA GLU A 57 -6.19 3.31 23.27
C GLU A 57 -5.12 2.26 23.64
N ALA A 58 -4.36 1.76 22.66
CA ALA A 58 -3.33 0.76 22.91
C ALA A 58 -2.22 1.28 23.86
N ILE A 59 -1.87 2.57 23.78
CA ILE A 59 -0.92 3.19 24.72
C ILE A 59 -1.50 3.18 26.14
N ALA A 60 -2.77 3.53 26.31
CA ALA A 60 -3.42 3.51 27.62
C ALA A 60 -3.45 2.09 28.22
N ASP A 61 -3.75 1.07 27.43
CA ASP A 61 -3.74 -0.33 27.85
C ASP A 61 -2.35 -0.75 28.34
N VAL A 62 -1.29 -0.35 27.63
CA VAL A 62 0.10 -0.60 28.03
C VAL A 62 0.41 0.06 29.37
N GLU A 63 -0.02 1.30 29.58
CA GLU A 63 0.18 2.03 30.85
C GLU A 63 -0.56 1.38 32.02
N LEU A 64 -1.73 0.78 31.77
CA LEU A 64 -2.51 0.03 32.76
C LEU A 64 -1.98 -1.40 32.98
N GLY A 65 -1.05 -1.86 32.15
CA GLY A 65 -0.55 -3.23 32.16
C GLY A 65 -1.53 -4.24 31.57
N GLU A 66 -2.53 -3.79 30.81
CA GLU A 66 -3.50 -4.61 30.08
C GLU A 66 -2.88 -5.18 28.79
N VAL A 67 -1.73 -5.84 28.95
CA VAL A 67 -0.96 -6.45 27.86
C VAL A 67 -0.96 -7.97 27.99
N LEU A 68 -0.81 -8.64 26.86
CA LEU A 68 -0.61 -10.10 26.81
C LEU A 68 0.83 -10.39 26.39
N THR A 69 1.39 -11.46 26.94
CA THR A 69 2.64 -12.01 26.39
C THR A 69 2.36 -12.60 25.02
N LEU A 70 3.41 -12.75 24.21
CA LEU A 70 3.30 -13.43 22.92
C LEU A 70 2.76 -14.86 23.08
N GLU A 71 3.23 -15.58 24.11
CA GLU A 71 2.79 -16.95 24.39
C GLU A 71 1.29 -17.03 24.74
N ASP A 72 0.80 -16.09 25.56
CA ASP A 72 -0.63 -16.01 25.91
C ASP A 72 -1.48 -15.62 24.70
N HIS A 73 -0.99 -14.71 23.87
CA HIS A 73 -1.63 -14.32 22.62
C HIS A 73 -1.78 -15.51 21.68
N ASP A 74 -0.70 -16.25 21.43
CA ASP A 74 -0.69 -17.37 20.49
C ASP A 74 -1.63 -18.49 20.98
N THR A 75 -1.57 -18.81 22.27
CA THR A 75 -2.50 -19.77 22.90
C THR A 75 -3.96 -19.34 22.73
N ARG A 76 -4.24 -18.03 22.89
CA ARG A 76 -5.58 -17.47 22.71
C ARG A 76 -6.05 -17.58 21.26
N ILE A 77 -5.19 -17.27 20.29
CA ILE A 77 -5.53 -17.38 18.86
C ILE A 77 -5.78 -18.84 18.48
N ASP A 78 -4.91 -19.77 18.88
CA ASP A 78 -5.07 -21.20 18.60
C ASP A 78 -6.39 -21.75 19.18
N THR A 79 -6.74 -21.31 20.39
CA THR A 79 -8.02 -21.66 21.02
C THR A 79 -9.22 -21.12 20.23
N LEU A 80 -9.13 -19.90 19.72
CA LEU A 80 -10.20 -19.29 18.92
C LEU A 80 -10.34 -19.99 17.56
N MET A 81 -9.22 -20.30 16.90
CA MET A 81 -9.19 -21.00 15.62
C MET A 81 -9.75 -22.41 15.75
N SER A 82 -9.35 -23.15 16.78
CA SER A 82 -9.89 -24.49 17.06
C SER A 82 -11.42 -24.49 17.27
N LYS A 83 -11.97 -23.42 17.87
CA LYS A 83 -13.43 -23.26 18.04
C LYS A 83 -14.17 -22.95 16.74
N LEU A 84 -13.50 -22.33 15.77
CA LEU A 84 -14.06 -22.05 14.45
C LEU A 84 -14.02 -23.30 13.56
N GLU A 85 -12.96 -24.10 13.64
CA GLU A 85 -12.79 -25.35 12.88
C GLU A 85 -13.60 -26.53 13.46
N GLY A 86 -13.90 -26.50 14.76
CA GLY A 86 -14.72 -27.50 15.44
C GLY A 86 -16.24 -27.30 15.32
N LYS A 87 -16.71 -26.45 14.40
CA LYS A 87 -18.12 -26.31 14.00
C LYS A 87 -18.37 -27.06 12.69
#